data_AF-A0A7Y6E5K2-F1
#
_entry.id   AF-A0A7Y6E5K2-F1
#
_cell.length_a   1.000
_cell.length_b   1.000
_cell.length_c   1.000
_cell.angle_alpha   90.00
_cell.angle_beta   90.00
_cell.angle_gamma   90.00
#
_symmetry.space_group_name_H-M   'P 1'
#
loop_
_entity.id
_entity.type
_entity.pdbx_description
1 polymer ?
#
loop_
_entity_poly.entity_id
_entity_poly.type
_entity_poly.pdbx_seq_one_letter_code
_entity_poly.pdbx_strand_id
1 'polypeptide(L)'
;MPRVKTVALAATIAGILLAVLVVWAAGPWDGGYRSGEHHGDHGGVTQAAPAGPGGGALGGGGGERGITPQVLAPVDENPAGATPTDAGLKATLTPLLADPALGGKVAVSVVDAVSGRPLFTVDADRGATPASTTKITTAVAALTALPADKRLTTRVVMGAEPGTIVLVGGGDPTLTALDGSQYAGYAPARLDRLAEATANALRA
;
A
#
# COMPACT_ATOMS: atom_id res chain seq x y z
N MET A 1 -18.32 -0.89 -31.65
CA MET A 1 -17.47 -1.57 -30.65
C MET A 1 -15.94 -1.43 -30.79
N PRO A 2 -15.32 -0.87 -31.85
CA PRO A 2 -13.84 -0.79 -31.93
C PRO A 2 -13.22 0.37 -31.14
N ARG A 3 -13.96 1.45 -30.85
CA ARG A 3 -13.45 2.67 -30.21
C ARG A 3 -13.10 2.54 -28.72
N VAL A 4 -13.79 1.65 -27.98
CA VAL A 4 -13.56 1.47 -26.53
C VAL A 4 -12.24 0.72 -26.26
N LYS A 5 -11.89 -0.23 -27.13
CA LYS A 5 -10.62 -0.98 -27.03
C LYS A 5 -9.40 -0.10 -27.31
N THR A 6 -9.53 0.88 -28.20
CA THR A 6 -8.45 1.83 -28.55
C THR A 6 -8.17 2.82 -27.41
N VAL A 7 -9.22 3.28 -26.72
CA VAL A 7 -9.07 4.19 -25.56
C VAL A 7 -8.45 3.47 -24.36
N ALA A 8 -8.85 2.22 -24.10
CA ALA A 8 -8.27 1.41 -23.02
C ALA A 8 -6.78 1.09 -23.28
N LEU A 9 -6.40 0.81 -24.53
CA LEU A 9 -5.00 0.56 -24.89
C LEU A 9 -4.14 1.84 -24.76
N ALA A 10 -4.67 2.99 -25.18
CA ALA A 10 -3.97 4.28 -25.06
C ALA A 10 -3.74 4.70 -23.60
N ALA A 11 -4.73 4.49 -22.72
CA ALA A 11 -4.60 4.76 -21.29
C ALA A 11 -3.57 3.86 -20.61
N THR A 12 -3.50 2.59 -21.01
CA THR A 12 -2.53 1.62 -20.48
C THR A 12 -1.10 2.02 -20.86
N ILE A 13 -0.89 2.43 -22.11
CA ILE A 13 0.42 2.90 -22.60
C ILE A 13 0.82 4.20 -21.88
N ALA A 14 -0.09 5.15 -21.70
CA ALA A 14 0.17 6.38 -20.97
C ALA A 14 0.57 6.12 -19.51
N GLY A 15 -0.11 5.18 -18.84
CA GLY A 15 0.22 4.77 -17.47
C GLY A 15 1.60 4.11 -17.34
N ILE A 16 1.95 3.22 -18.28
CA ILE A 16 3.28 2.59 -18.32
C ILE A 16 4.37 3.63 -18.57
N LEU A 17 4.15 4.56 -19.51
CA LEU A 17 5.11 5.63 -19.80
C LEU A 17 5.31 6.56 -18.61
N LEU A 18 4.25 6.90 -17.88
CA LEU A 18 4.35 7.69 -16.65
C LEU A 18 5.14 6.93 -15.57
N ALA A 19 4.87 5.63 -15.38
CA ALA A 19 5.60 4.81 -14.42
C ALA A 19 7.10 4.71 -14.75
N VAL A 20 7.44 4.50 -16.03
CA VAL A 20 8.83 4.48 -16.51
C VAL A 20 9.51 5.82 -16.28
N LEU A 21 8.82 6.94 -16.54
CA LEU A 21 9.34 8.29 -16.31
C LEU A 21 9.62 8.54 -14.81
N VAL A 22 8.72 8.09 -13.93
CA VAL A 22 8.90 8.19 -12.47
C VAL A 22 10.10 7.36 -12.01
N VAL A 23 10.25 6.13 -12.52
CA VAL A 23 11.40 5.25 -12.21
C VAL A 23 12.72 5.87 -12.71
N TRP A 24 12.71 6.48 -13.90
CA TRP A 24 13.88 7.18 -14.47
C TRP A 24 14.25 8.44 -13.67
N ALA A 25 13.27 9.27 -13.30
CA ALA A 25 13.50 10.46 -12.48
C ALA A 25 14.08 10.11 -11.09
N ALA A 26 13.80 8.91 -10.59
CA ALA A 26 14.34 8.39 -9.34
C ALA A 26 15.82 7.91 -9.45
N GLY A 27 16.46 8.00 -10.61
CA GLY A 27 17.91 7.76 -10.81
C GLY A 27 18.31 6.34 -11.18
N PRO A 28 19.62 6.05 -11.29
CA PRO A 28 20.12 4.72 -11.59
C PRO A 28 19.89 3.75 -10.43
N TRP A 29 19.44 2.54 -10.79
CA TRP A 29 19.11 1.44 -9.89
C TRP A 29 19.99 0.22 -10.19
N ASP A 30 20.55 -0.39 -9.15
CA ASP A 30 21.20 -1.70 -9.19
C ASP A 30 20.45 -2.65 -8.24
N GLY A 31 19.91 -3.75 -8.76
CA GLY A 31 19.30 -4.80 -7.93
C GLY A 31 18.10 -4.37 -7.07
N GLY A 32 17.40 -3.29 -7.43
CA GLY A 32 16.26 -2.75 -6.66
C GLY A 32 16.64 -1.71 -5.59
N TYR A 33 17.90 -1.26 -5.57
CA TYR A 33 18.40 -0.16 -4.74
C TYR A 33 19.01 0.94 -5.60
N ARG A 34 19.06 2.17 -5.10
CA ARG A 34 19.68 3.28 -5.83
C ARG A 34 21.20 3.18 -5.67
N SER A 35 21.99 3.24 -6.75
CA SER A 35 23.46 2.99 -6.71
C SER A 35 24.27 3.91 -5.77
N GLY A 36 23.66 4.93 -5.16
CA GLY A 36 24.26 5.80 -4.14
C GLY A 36 24.01 5.38 -2.69
N GLU A 37 23.29 4.28 -2.44
CA GLU A 37 22.96 3.78 -1.08
C GLU A 37 24.03 2.83 -0.52
N HIS A 38 25.10 2.56 -1.27
CA HIS A 38 26.25 1.83 -0.75
C HIS A 38 27.15 2.78 0.09
N HIS A 39 27.25 2.46 1.38
CA HIS A 39 28.22 2.92 2.40
C HIS A 39 27.76 4.04 3.36
N GLY A 40 26.98 3.62 4.37
CA GLY A 40 27.03 4.19 5.71
C GLY A 40 27.08 3.03 6.72
N ASP A 41 28.27 2.71 7.21
CA ASP A 41 28.52 1.70 8.23
C ASP A 41 27.84 2.10 9.56
N HIS A 42 26.66 1.53 9.84
CA HIS A 42 26.02 1.61 11.15
C HIS A 42 25.70 0.19 11.62
N GLY A 43 26.43 -0.21 12.67
CA GLY A 43 26.43 -1.54 13.26
C GLY A 43 25.05 -2.11 13.55
N GLY A 44 24.96 -3.43 13.41
CA GLY A 44 23.73 -4.19 13.53
C GLY A 44 22.96 -3.91 14.82
N VAL A 45 21.69 -3.54 14.67
CA VAL A 45 20.68 -3.66 15.72
C VAL A 45 19.59 -4.57 15.18
N THR A 46 19.53 -5.78 15.73
CA THR A 46 18.41 -6.70 15.58
C THR A 46 17.18 -6.08 16.24
N GLN A 47 16.20 -5.64 15.44
CA GLN A 47 14.94 -5.13 15.98
C GLN A 47 13.98 -6.30 16.20
N ALA A 48 13.90 -6.77 17.44
CA ALA A 48 12.80 -7.61 17.91
C ALA A 48 11.52 -6.77 18.05
N ALA A 49 10.40 -7.28 17.56
CA ALA A 49 9.09 -6.64 17.69
C ALA A 49 8.61 -6.66 19.15
N PRO A 50 8.09 -5.55 19.70
CA PRO A 50 7.49 -5.55 21.03
C PRO A 50 6.12 -6.24 21.00
N ALA A 51 5.90 -7.14 21.96
CA ALA A 51 4.62 -7.76 22.24
C ALA A 51 3.65 -6.75 22.89
N GLY A 52 2.46 -6.60 22.32
CA GLY A 52 1.36 -5.81 22.90
C GLY A 52 0.52 -6.64 23.88
N PRO A 53 -0.11 -6.03 24.90
CA PRO A 53 -0.77 -6.76 25.97
C PRO A 53 -2.21 -7.20 25.62
N GLY A 54 -2.46 -8.51 25.79
CA GLY A 54 -3.59 -9.06 26.54
C GLY A 54 -5.04 -8.87 26.05
N GLY A 55 -5.58 -9.93 25.43
CA GLY A 55 -6.74 -10.69 25.95
C GLY A 55 -8.10 -10.00 26.13
N GLY A 56 -9.03 -10.28 25.21
CA GLY A 56 -10.47 -10.16 25.41
C GLY A 56 -11.22 -11.15 24.52
N ALA A 57 -11.95 -12.08 25.14
CA ALA A 57 -12.61 -13.22 24.50
C ALA A 57 -13.75 -12.83 23.53
N LEU A 58 -13.88 -13.60 22.45
CA LEU A 58 -14.93 -13.47 21.44
C LEU A 58 -16.24 -14.13 21.92
N GLY A 59 -17.26 -13.31 22.18
CA GLY A 59 -18.66 -13.74 22.16
C GLY A 59 -19.19 -13.64 20.72
N GLY A 60 -19.73 -14.74 20.20
CA GLY A 60 -20.16 -14.88 18.82
C GLY A 60 -21.49 -14.19 18.47
N GLY A 61 -21.71 -14.00 17.17
CA GLY A 61 -22.99 -13.60 16.60
C GLY A 61 -22.80 -12.96 15.23
N GLY A 62 -23.25 -13.63 14.17
CA GLY A 62 -23.08 -13.20 12.78
C GLY A 62 -23.94 -11.99 12.39
N GLY A 63 -23.47 -11.26 11.38
CA GLY A 63 -24.23 -10.21 10.72
C GLY A 63 -23.34 -9.02 10.34
N GLU A 64 -23.33 -8.71 9.04
CA GLU A 64 -22.70 -7.57 8.39
C GLU A 64 -21.18 -7.67 8.14
N ARG A 65 -20.81 -7.56 6.85
CA ARG A 65 -19.43 -7.37 6.40
C ARG A 65 -18.96 -6.03 6.95
N GLY A 66 -18.36 -6.06 8.14
CA GLY A 66 -17.88 -4.90 8.85
C GLY A 66 -17.02 -4.02 7.95
N ILE A 67 -17.48 -2.78 7.78
CA ILE A 67 -16.66 -1.65 7.38
C ILE A 67 -15.37 -1.75 8.20
N THR A 68 -14.22 -1.73 7.51
CA THR A 68 -12.90 -1.71 8.13
C THR A 68 -12.93 -0.82 9.38
N PRO A 69 -12.39 -1.26 10.53
CA PRO A 69 -12.40 -0.43 11.73
C PRO A 69 -11.84 0.93 11.35
N GLN A 70 -12.63 1.99 11.54
CA GLN A 70 -12.18 3.33 11.24
C GLN A 70 -10.98 3.60 12.15
N VAL A 71 -9.79 3.64 11.54
CA VAL A 71 -8.52 3.78 12.26
C VAL A 71 -8.42 5.17 12.90
N LEU A 72 -9.24 6.13 12.43
CA LEU A 72 -9.39 7.46 12.99
C LEU A 72 -10.88 7.83 13.01
N ALA A 73 -11.33 8.46 14.10
CA ALA A 73 -12.62 9.12 14.13
C ALA A 73 -12.65 10.23 13.06
N PRO A 74 -13.82 10.50 12.44
CA PRO A 74 -13.99 11.67 11.59
C PRO A 74 -13.51 12.91 12.34
N VAL A 75 -12.82 13.81 11.64
CA VAL A 75 -12.57 15.15 12.18
C VAL A 75 -13.93 15.80 12.35
N ASP A 76 -14.39 15.98 13.59
CA ASP A 76 -15.62 16.70 13.89
C ASP A 76 -15.55 18.10 13.27
N GLU A 77 -16.66 18.59 12.71
CA GLU A 77 -16.77 19.96 12.16
C GLU A 77 -16.48 21.04 13.22
N ASN A 78 -16.51 20.65 14.49
CA ASN A 78 -16.13 21.47 15.64
C ASN A 78 -15.05 20.74 16.44
N PRO A 79 -13.76 20.93 16.13
CA PRO A 79 -12.70 20.27 16.89
C PRO A 79 -12.81 20.73 18.34
N ALA A 80 -12.95 19.78 19.27
CA ALA A 80 -12.96 20.06 20.71
C ALA A 80 -11.59 20.56 21.25
N GLY A 81 -10.66 20.92 20.37
CA GLY A 81 -9.33 21.43 20.68
C GLY A 81 -8.99 22.65 19.82
N ALA A 82 -8.01 23.43 20.27
CA ALA A 82 -7.55 24.59 19.53
C ALA A 82 -7.02 24.17 18.15
N THR A 83 -7.59 24.73 17.08
CA THR A 83 -7.06 24.56 15.72
C THR A 83 -5.60 24.99 15.70
N PRO A 84 -4.69 24.19 15.10
CA PRO A 84 -3.29 24.58 14.98
C PRO A 84 -3.19 25.96 14.31
N THR A 85 -2.42 26.87 14.91
CA THR A 85 -2.14 28.18 14.31
C THR A 85 -0.83 28.11 13.52
N ASP A 86 -0.73 28.88 12.44
CA ASP A 86 0.49 28.98 11.63
C ASP A 86 1.71 29.35 12.50
N ALA A 87 1.52 30.26 13.47
CA ALA A 87 2.54 30.64 14.44
C ALA A 87 2.95 29.49 15.37
N GLY A 88 1.96 28.71 15.84
CA GLY A 88 2.20 27.52 16.66
C GLY A 88 2.97 26.45 15.89
N LEU A 89 2.56 26.13 14.65
CA LEU A 89 3.30 25.19 13.79
C LEU A 89 4.74 25.65 13.59
N LYS A 90 4.95 26.92 13.26
CA LYS A 90 6.30 27.45 13.06
C LYS A 90 7.16 27.33 14.31
N ALA A 91 6.62 27.70 15.47
CA ALA A 91 7.33 27.62 16.75
C ALA A 91 7.71 26.17 17.10
N THR A 92 6.86 25.19 16.78
CA THR A 92 7.11 23.77 17.04
C THR A 92 8.05 23.13 16.02
N LEU A 93 7.85 23.35 14.72
CA LEU A 93 8.57 22.62 13.66
C LEU A 93 9.96 23.21 13.38
N THR A 94 10.14 24.54 13.46
CA THR A 94 11.44 25.18 13.18
C THR A 94 12.60 24.59 14.00
N PRO A 95 12.51 24.42 15.33
CA PRO A 95 13.62 23.85 16.10
C PRO A 95 13.89 22.38 15.76
N LEU A 96 12.86 21.59 15.41
CA LEU A 96 13.01 20.19 15.02
C LEU A 96 13.75 20.06 13.68
N LEU A 97 13.51 20.98 12.76
CA LEU A 97 14.16 20.98 11.43
C LEU A 97 15.61 21.44 11.48
N ALA A 98 16.07 22.02 12.60
CA ALA A 98 17.46 22.37 12.81
C ALA A 98 18.30 21.20 13.35
N ASP A 99 17.70 20.04 13.61
CA ASP A 99 18.42 18.86 14.10
C ASP A 99 19.42 18.37 13.04
N PRO A 100 20.74 18.34 13.34
CA PRO A 100 21.75 17.88 12.40
C PRO A 100 21.56 16.42 11.95
N ALA A 101 20.84 15.59 12.72
CA ALA A 101 20.53 14.21 12.34
C ALA A 101 19.65 14.11 11.08
N LEU A 102 18.90 15.15 10.74
CA LEU A 102 18.08 15.19 9.52
C LEU A 102 18.91 15.41 8.23
N GLY A 103 20.18 15.77 8.37
CA GLY A 103 21.07 16.10 7.27
C GLY A 103 20.66 17.38 6.52
N GLY A 104 21.34 17.64 5.39
CA GLY A 104 21.21 18.92 4.67
C GLY A 104 20.08 18.99 3.64
N LYS A 105 19.20 17.98 3.55
CA LYS A 105 18.18 17.88 2.48
C LYS A 105 16.83 17.46 3.05
N VAL A 106 16.20 18.38 3.79
CA VAL A 106 14.83 18.21 4.30
C VAL A 106 13.83 18.93 3.38
N ALA A 107 12.61 18.42 3.28
CA ALA A 107 11.49 19.09 2.63
C ALA A 107 10.24 18.80 3.46
N VAL A 108 9.41 19.80 3.70
CA VAL A 108 8.21 19.73 4.55
C VAL A 108 7.06 20.44 3.87
N SER A 109 5.89 19.81 3.87
CA SER A 109 4.62 20.43 3.49
C SER A 109 3.56 20.01 4.48
N VAL A 110 2.97 20.99 5.17
CA VAL A 110 1.80 20.82 6.04
C VAL A 110 0.68 21.63 5.45
N VAL A 111 -0.43 20.96 5.15
CA VAL A 111 -1.60 21.54 4.49
C VAL A 111 -2.86 21.25 5.31
N ASP A 112 -3.78 22.19 5.28
CA ASP A 112 -5.15 21.97 5.72
C ASP A 112 -5.84 21.02 4.73
N ALA A 113 -6.28 19.85 5.19
CA ALA A 113 -6.79 18.80 4.31
C ALA A 113 -8.16 19.13 3.67
N VAL A 114 -8.90 20.09 4.23
CA VAL A 114 -10.24 20.48 3.73
C VAL A 114 -10.12 21.57 2.67
N SER A 115 -9.34 22.62 2.95
CA SER A 115 -9.17 23.79 2.09
C SER A 115 -7.98 23.68 1.14
N GLY A 116 -7.03 22.78 1.39
CA GLY A 116 -5.76 22.69 0.68
C GLY A 116 -4.78 23.81 0.99
N ARG A 117 -5.09 24.69 1.95
CA ARG A 117 -4.23 25.83 2.30
C ARG A 117 -2.93 25.34 2.94
N PRO A 118 -1.74 25.78 2.45
CA PRO A 118 -0.49 25.49 3.13
C PRO A 118 -0.45 26.20 4.49
N LEU A 119 -0.08 25.46 5.53
CA LEU A 119 0.04 25.94 6.90
C LEU A 119 1.52 26.11 7.31
N PHE A 120 2.40 25.27 6.77
CA PHE A 120 3.84 25.34 6.98
C PHE A 120 4.58 24.61 5.86
N THR A 121 5.59 25.25 5.26
CA THR A 121 6.37 24.67 4.15
C THR A 121 7.85 24.99 4.26
N VAL A 122 8.70 24.02 3.93
CA VAL A 122 10.16 24.17 3.75
C VAL A 122 10.54 23.36 2.52
N ASP A 123 11.11 24.01 1.49
CA ASP A 123 11.52 23.36 0.24
C ASP A 123 10.47 22.38 -0.34
N ALA A 124 9.17 22.72 -0.24
CA ALA A 124 8.08 21.79 -0.52
C ALA A 124 8.07 21.27 -1.97
N ASP A 125 8.59 22.07 -2.91
CA ASP A 125 8.69 21.71 -4.33
C ASP A 125 9.99 20.97 -4.69
N ARG A 126 10.88 20.75 -3.71
CA ARG A 126 12.14 20.05 -3.94
C ARG A 126 11.89 18.55 -4.07
N GLY A 127 12.31 17.98 -5.20
CA GLY A 127 12.31 16.53 -5.38
C GLY A 127 13.09 15.79 -4.28
N ALA A 128 12.51 14.70 -3.80
CA ALA A 128 13.12 13.79 -2.83
C ALA A 128 12.83 12.34 -3.22
N THR A 129 13.67 11.41 -2.77
CA THR A 129 13.37 9.97 -2.91
C THR A 129 12.26 9.61 -1.91
N PRO A 130 11.05 9.25 -2.37
CA PRO A 130 9.89 9.06 -1.48
C PRO A 130 9.96 7.79 -0.62
N ALA A 131 10.88 6.87 -0.91
CA ALA A 131 10.93 5.54 -0.32
C ALA A 131 9.51 4.89 -0.31
N SER A 132 9.07 4.32 0.82
CA SER A 132 7.75 3.71 0.92
C SER A 132 6.57 4.67 0.87
N THR A 133 6.75 6.00 0.93
CA THR A 133 5.64 6.94 0.69
C THR A 133 5.13 6.88 -0.75
N THR A 134 5.91 6.30 -1.67
CA THR A 134 5.46 5.87 -3.01
C THR A 134 4.16 5.08 -2.96
N LYS A 135 3.98 4.23 -1.94
CA LYS A 135 2.79 3.37 -1.79
C LYS A 135 1.49 4.18 -1.74
N ILE A 136 1.50 5.43 -1.27
CA ILE A 136 0.32 6.30 -1.27
C ILE A 136 -0.15 6.53 -2.72
N THR A 137 0.76 6.92 -3.61
CA THR A 137 0.43 7.14 -5.02
C THR A 137 -0.01 5.86 -5.73
N THR A 138 0.63 4.72 -5.43
CA THR A 138 0.22 3.41 -5.94
C THR A 138 -1.19 3.03 -5.48
N ALA A 139 -1.51 3.27 -4.20
CA ALA A 139 -2.82 2.98 -3.64
C ALA A 139 -3.92 3.84 -4.30
N VAL A 140 -3.68 5.14 -4.45
CA VAL A 140 -4.60 6.04 -5.16
C VAL A 140 -4.82 5.58 -6.60
N ALA A 141 -3.75 5.24 -7.32
CA ALA A 141 -3.87 4.73 -8.69
C ALA A 141 -4.69 3.44 -8.76
N ALA A 142 -4.44 2.49 -7.84
CA ALA A 142 -5.17 1.22 -7.79
C ALA A 142 -6.66 1.43 -7.48
N LEU A 143 -6.99 2.25 -6.48
CA LEU A 143 -8.37 2.53 -6.08
C LEU A 143 -9.13 3.37 -7.10
N THR A 144 -8.43 4.17 -7.91
CA THR A 144 -9.03 4.93 -9.01
C THR A 144 -9.28 4.05 -10.24
N ALA A 145 -8.38 3.10 -10.51
CA ALA A 145 -8.45 2.25 -11.70
C ALA A 145 -9.30 0.98 -11.51
N LEU A 146 -9.46 0.50 -10.28
CA LEU A 146 -10.17 -0.74 -9.96
C LEU A 146 -11.39 -0.46 -9.08
N PRO A 147 -12.51 -1.16 -9.30
CA PRO A 147 -13.64 -1.06 -8.37
C PRO A 147 -13.23 -1.62 -7.00
N ALA A 148 -13.79 -1.05 -5.93
CA ALA A 148 -13.43 -1.39 -4.55
C ALA A 148 -13.65 -2.88 -4.20
N ASP A 149 -14.55 -3.55 -4.91
CA ASP A 149 -14.83 -4.97 -4.74
C ASP A 149 -14.05 -5.89 -5.69
N LYS A 150 -13.10 -5.35 -6.48
CA LYS A 150 -12.28 -6.13 -7.42
C LYS A 150 -11.64 -7.32 -6.70
N ARG A 151 -11.90 -8.53 -7.20
CA ARG A 151 -11.23 -9.76 -6.79
C ARG A 151 -10.20 -10.19 -7.83
N LEU A 152 -9.06 -10.68 -7.35
CA LEU A 152 -8.01 -11.29 -8.15
C LEU A 152 -8.19 -12.81 -8.07
N THR A 153 -8.32 -13.49 -9.20
CA THR A 153 -8.75 -14.90 -9.24
C THR A 153 -7.64 -15.80 -9.76
N THR A 154 -7.13 -16.67 -8.90
CA THR A 154 -6.26 -17.78 -9.28
C THR A 154 -7.11 -19.00 -9.68
N ARG A 155 -6.73 -19.70 -10.75
CA ARG A 155 -7.52 -20.80 -11.35
C ARG A 155 -6.65 -22.02 -11.62
N VAL A 156 -7.27 -23.19 -11.67
CA VAL A 156 -6.65 -24.38 -12.24
C VAL A 156 -7.35 -24.71 -13.56
N VAL A 157 -6.56 -25.02 -14.59
CA VAL A 157 -7.05 -25.44 -15.92
C VAL A 157 -6.39 -26.75 -16.33
N MET A 158 -6.98 -27.45 -17.29
CA MET A 158 -6.34 -28.61 -17.91
C MET A 158 -5.07 -28.18 -18.64
N GLY A 159 -4.01 -28.97 -18.50
CA GLY A 159 -2.79 -28.79 -19.26
C GLY A 159 -2.91 -29.34 -20.68
N ALA A 160 -1.94 -29.00 -21.52
CA ALA A 160 -1.91 -29.44 -22.92
C ALA A 160 -1.69 -30.95 -23.04
N GLU A 161 -0.95 -31.55 -22.10
CA GLU A 161 -0.67 -32.98 -22.08
C GLU A 161 -1.72 -33.76 -21.28
N PRO A 162 -2.13 -34.95 -21.73
CA PRO A 162 -3.05 -35.80 -20.98
C PRO A 162 -2.57 -36.03 -19.55
N GLY A 163 -3.48 -35.87 -18.58
CA GLY A 163 -3.18 -36.06 -17.16
C GLY A 163 -2.47 -34.89 -16.48
N THR A 164 -2.32 -33.74 -17.15
CA THR A 164 -1.71 -32.54 -16.55
C THR A 164 -2.72 -31.44 -16.23
N ILE A 165 -2.40 -30.61 -15.24
CA ILE A 165 -3.14 -29.40 -14.87
C ILE A 165 -2.18 -28.22 -14.72
N VAL A 166 -2.68 -27.00 -14.89
CA VAL A 166 -1.90 -25.75 -14.79
C VAL A 166 -2.57 -24.81 -13.79
N LEU A 167 -1.79 -24.30 -12.83
CA LEU A 167 -2.20 -23.23 -11.93
C LEU A 167 -1.94 -21.88 -12.61
N VAL A 168 -3.02 -21.16 -12.90
CA VAL A 168 -2.99 -19.81 -13.50
C VAL A 168 -3.14 -18.78 -12.38
N GLY A 169 -2.05 -18.08 -12.07
CA GLY A 169 -2.03 -17.02 -11.06
C GLY A 169 -2.82 -15.79 -11.48
N GLY A 170 -3.76 -15.36 -10.62
CA GLY A 170 -4.56 -14.15 -10.85
C GLY A 170 -3.97 -12.86 -10.27
N GLY A 171 -2.81 -12.96 -9.63
CA GLY A 171 -2.16 -11.85 -8.91
C GLY A 171 -2.68 -11.62 -7.49
N ASP A 172 -3.44 -12.55 -6.90
CA ASP A 172 -3.89 -12.45 -5.51
C ASP A 172 -2.70 -12.49 -4.53
N PRO A 173 -2.33 -11.35 -3.89
CA PRO A 173 -1.20 -11.30 -2.98
C PRO A 173 -1.52 -11.92 -1.61
N THR A 174 -2.75 -12.38 -1.41
CA THR A 174 -3.24 -12.96 -0.16
C THR A 174 -3.41 -14.48 -0.22
N LEU A 175 -3.22 -15.10 -1.40
CA LEU A 175 -3.30 -16.56 -1.55
C LEU A 175 -2.23 -17.24 -0.69
N THR A 176 -2.65 -18.18 0.17
CA THR A 176 -1.77 -18.79 1.17
C THR A 176 -1.89 -20.31 1.26
N ALA A 177 -0.79 -20.96 1.63
CA ALA A 177 -0.74 -22.37 2.04
C ALA A 177 -0.82 -22.54 3.57
N LEU A 178 -0.60 -21.46 4.33
CA LEU A 178 -0.62 -21.45 5.79
C LEU A 178 -2.04 -21.64 6.31
N ASP A 179 -2.23 -22.09 7.55
CA ASP A 179 -3.55 -22.10 8.21
C ASP A 179 -4.19 -20.69 8.19
N GLY A 180 -5.50 -20.61 8.00
CA GLY A 180 -6.20 -19.33 7.84
C GLY A 180 -6.28 -18.55 9.15
N SER A 181 -6.12 -19.25 10.28
CA SER A 181 -6.10 -18.69 11.63
C SER A 181 -4.92 -17.76 11.89
N GLN A 182 -3.85 -17.85 11.09
CA GLN A 182 -2.70 -16.96 11.18
C GLN A 182 -2.98 -15.53 10.68
N TYR A 183 -4.11 -15.27 10.02
CA TYR A 183 -4.47 -13.95 9.52
C TYR A 183 -5.62 -13.35 10.35
N ALA A 184 -5.30 -12.38 11.20
CA ALA A 184 -6.30 -11.68 12.00
C ALA A 184 -7.14 -10.74 11.11
N GLY A 185 -8.47 -10.84 11.20
CA GLY A 185 -9.40 -9.86 10.60
C GLY A 185 -9.66 -9.99 9.10
N TYR A 186 -9.10 -11.00 8.42
CA TYR A 186 -9.38 -11.29 7.01
C TYR A 186 -9.26 -12.79 6.71
N ALA A 187 -10.09 -13.30 5.79
CA ALA A 187 -10.08 -14.68 5.35
C ALA A 187 -9.37 -14.81 3.98
N PRO A 188 -8.09 -15.20 3.93
CA PRO A 188 -7.36 -15.34 2.67
C PRO A 188 -7.89 -16.47 1.80
N ALA A 189 -7.69 -16.35 0.49
CA ALA A 189 -7.84 -17.47 -0.42
C ALA A 189 -6.84 -18.58 -0.05
N ARG A 190 -7.25 -19.83 -0.17
CA ARG A 190 -6.45 -20.97 0.30
C ARG A 190 -6.09 -21.94 -0.81
N LEU A 191 -4.83 -22.37 -0.82
CA LEU A 191 -4.34 -23.37 -1.78
C LEU A 191 -4.93 -24.77 -1.54
N ASP A 192 -5.18 -25.17 -0.30
CA ASP A 192 -5.79 -26.47 0.00
C ASP A 192 -7.24 -26.57 -0.50
N ARG A 193 -8.03 -25.50 -0.34
CA ARG A 193 -9.40 -25.41 -0.87
C ARG A 193 -9.42 -25.43 -2.39
N LEU A 194 -8.44 -24.78 -3.03
CA LEU A 194 -8.30 -24.84 -4.48
C LEU A 194 -7.95 -26.26 -4.95
N ALA A 195 -7.08 -26.96 -4.23
CA ALA A 195 -6.72 -28.35 -4.53
C ALA A 195 -7.92 -29.30 -4.34
N GLU A 196 -8.68 -29.16 -3.25
CA GLU A 196 -9.90 -29.92 -2.99
C GLU A 196 -10.94 -29.73 -4.10
N ALA A 197 -11.22 -28.48 -4.46
CA ALA A 197 -12.15 -28.15 -5.54
C ALA A 197 -11.68 -28.73 -6.89
N THR A 198 -10.38 -28.67 -7.17
CA THR A 198 -9.80 -29.24 -8.40
C THR A 198 -9.95 -30.77 -8.42
N ALA A 199 -9.62 -31.45 -7.32
CA ALA A 199 -9.74 -32.91 -7.23
C ALA A 199 -11.19 -33.37 -7.40
N ASN A 200 -12.15 -32.64 -6.84
CA ASN A 200 -13.57 -32.92 -7.02
C ASN A 200 -14.02 -32.71 -8.48
N ALA A 201 -13.55 -31.64 -9.13
CA ALA A 201 -13.88 -31.36 -10.53
C ALA A 201 -13.29 -32.40 -11.50
N LEU A 202 -12.13 -32.99 -11.20
CA LEU A 202 -11.52 -34.03 -12.04
C LEU A 202 -12.14 -35.43 -11.88
N ARG A 203 -12.94 -35.63 -10.83
CA ARG A 203 -13.65 -36.89 -10.58
C ARG A 203 -15.08 -36.92 -11.14
N ALA A 204 -15.64 -35.76 -11.45
CA ALA A 204 -16.98 -35.57 -12.00
C ALA A 204 -16.99 -35.83 -13.52
#